data_AF-A0A820X9R0-F1
#
_entry.id   AF-A0A820X9R0-F1
#
_cell.length_a   1.000
_cell.length_b   1.000
_cell.length_c   1.000
_cell.angle_alpha   90.00
_cell.angle_beta   90.00
_cell.angle_gamma   90.00
#
_symmetry.space_group_name_H-M   'P 1'
#
loop_
_entity.id
_entity.type
_entity.pdbx_description
1 polymer ?
#
loop_
_entity_poly.entity_id
_entity_poly.type
_entity_poly.pdbx_seq_one_letter_code
_entity_poly.pdbx_strand_id
1 'polypeptide(L)'
;MPDYKTKLNQSWFNKLDSNGNSVKMWLKQGSSETTFICTICRTGDLDCSNKGWKAVEQHMQNEKHKYNLNALKNNSQLTFSISATTSFTSSTHTIQLVDPNKLLLFDDQVSQAEILWALKSVQNAFSYKDSDDVGELLRTMFPDS
;
A
#
# COMPACT_ATOMS: atom_id res chain seq x y z
N MET A 1 19.42 38.98 -4.60
CA MET A 1 18.22 38.44 -5.29
C MET A 1 17.45 37.65 -4.26
N PRO A 2 16.13 37.82 -4.09
CA PRO A 2 15.39 37.00 -3.14
C PRO A 2 15.39 35.54 -3.63
N ASP A 3 15.85 34.62 -2.77
CA ASP A 3 15.86 33.19 -3.04
C ASP A 3 14.42 32.66 -3.08
N TYR A 4 13.81 32.67 -4.28
CA TYR A 4 12.52 32.02 -4.49
C TYR A 4 12.68 30.51 -4.40
N LYS A 5 12.41 29.96 -3.22
CA LYS A 5 12.38 28.51 -2.99
C LYS A 5 11.06 27.95 -3.49
N THR A 6 11.14 26.92 -4.33
CA THR A 6 9.95 26.24 -4.86
C THR A 6 9.39 25.30 -3.81
N LYS A 7 8.16 25.57 -3.37
CA LYS A 7 7.40 24.69 -2.47
C LYS A 7 6.85 23.49 -3.24
N LEU A 8 6.65 22.38 -2.53
CA LEU A 8 6.00 21.18 -3.04
C LEU A 8 4.59 21.53 -3.48
N ASN A 9 4.27 21.32 -4.75
CA ASN A 9 2.98 21.70 -5.31
C ASN A 9 2.02 20.52 -5.32
N GLN A 10 0.80 20.70 -4.81
CA GLN A 10 -0.20 19.63 -4.74
C GLN A 10 -0.62 19.08 -6.12
N SER A 11 -0.48 19.88 -7.17
CA SER A 11 -0.71 19.43 -8.56
C SER A 11 0.24 18.33 -9.00
N TRP A 12 1.42 18.20 -8.37
CA TRP A 12 2.41 17.18 -8.70
C TRP A 12 1.96 15.76 -8.32
N PHE A 13 1.13 15.62 -7.29
CA PHE A 13 0.59 14.31 -6.87
C PHE A 13 -0.36 13.72 -7.92
N ASN A 14 -1.02 14.56 -8.71
CA ASN A 14 -1.93 14.12 -9.76
C ASN A 14 -1.21 13.78 -11.08
N LYS A 15 0.10 14.00 -11.17
CA LYS A 15 0.89 13.63 -12.34
C LYS A 15 1.16 12.12 -12.37
N LEU A 16 1.40 11.62 -13.57
CA LEU A 16 1.87 10.26 -13.82
C LEU A 16 3.40 10.26 -13.93
N ASP A 17 4.02 9.20 -13.45
CA ASP A 17 5.43 8.92 -13.68
C ASP A 17 5.68 8.39 -15.11
N SER A 18 6.95 8.24 -15.49
CA SER A 18 7.34 7.69 -16.80
C SER A 18 6.84 6.26 -17.06
N ASN A 19 6.36 5.57 -16.03
CA ASN A 19 5.86 4.20 -16.06
C ASN A 19 4.34 4.13 -15.89
N GLY A 20 3.62 5.26 -16.07
CA GLY A 20 2.16 5.36 -16.02
C GLY A 20 1.54 5.29 -14.62
N ASN A 21 2.32 5.36 -13.53
CA ASN A 21 1.79 5.27 -12.16
C ASN A 21 1.56 6.67 -11.59
N SER A 22 0.54 6.79 -10.74
CA SER A 22 0.29 8.03 -10.01
C SER A 22 1.43 8.32 -9.05
N VAL A 23 2.00 9.52 -9.16
CA VAL A 23 3.08 10.01 -8.31
C VAL A 23 2.63 10.06 -6.84
N LYS A 24 1.33 10.29 -6.58
CA LYS A 24 0.73 10.24 -5.24
C LYS A 24 0.97 8.91 -4.50
N MET A 25 1.16 7.81 -5.23
CA MET A 25 1.38 6.49 -4.63
C MET A 25 2.68 6.43 -3.82
N TRP A 26 3.70 7.16 -4.23
CA TRP A 26 5.05 7.05 -3.66
C TRP A 26 5.62 8.36 -3.15
N LEU A 27 5.11 9.50 -3.62
CA LEU A 27 5.52 10.83 -3.19
C LEU A 27 4.70 11.28 -1.99
N LYS A 28 5.37 11.68 -0.91
CA LYS A 28 4.75 12.35 0.24
C LYS A 28 5.47 13.66 0.54
N GLN A 29 4.76 14.60 1.16
CA GLN A 29 5.38 15.80 1.71
C GLN A 29 6.29 15.41 2.88
N GLY A 30 7.50 15.97 2.89
CA GLY A 30 8.48 15.78 3.96
C GLY A 30 8.26 16.73 5.14
N SER A 31 9.27 16.86 5.98
CA SER A 31 9.23 17.71 7.19
C SER A 31 8.99 19.20 6.87
N SER A 32 9.49 19.67 5.74
CA SER A 32 9.35 21.05 5.27
C SER A 32 8.51 21.13 3.99
N GLU A 33 7.89 22.29 3.75
CA GLU A 33 7.11 22.57 2.52
C GLU A 33 7.95 22.50 1.25
N THR A 34 9.28 22.52 1.35
CA THR A 34 10.21 22.41 0.22
C THR A 34 10.86 21.03 0.10
N THR A 35 10.44 20.07 0.94
CA THR A 35 11.00 18.72 0.96
C THR A 35 9.92 17.68 0.69
N PHE A 36 10.33 16.56 0.11
CA PHE A 36 9.46 15.41 -0.14
C PHE A 36 10.15 14.10 0.24
N ILE A 37 9.35 13.08 0.51
CA ILE A 37 9.82 11.73 0.84
C ILE A 37 9.30 10.77 -0.23
N CYS A 38 10.13 9.81 -0.62
CA CYS A 38 9.70 8.67 -1.40
C CYS A 38 9.49 7.46 -0.49
N THR A 39 8.25 7.00 -0.35
CA THR A 39 7.90 5.85 0.49
C THR A 39 8.51 4.54 -0.01
N ILE A 40 8.71 4.42 -1.33
CA ILE A 40 9.24 3.22 -1.98
C ILE A 40 10.77 3.13 -1.84
N CYS A 41 11.48 4.26 -1.93
CA CYS A 41 12.94 4.27 -1.84
C CYS A 41 13.44 4.21 -0.40
N ARG A 42 12.55 4.45 0.59
CA ARG A 42 12.87 4.65 2.01
C ARG A 42 14.00 5.67 2.21
N THR A 43 14.14 6.58 1.26
CA THR A 43 15.09 7.69 1.33
C THR A 43 14.44 8.79 2.16
N GLY A 44 15.22 9.43 3.03
CA GLY A 44 14.76 10.54 3.86
C GLY A 44 14.33 11.78 3.05
N ASP A 45 14.19 12.91 3.72
CA ASP A 45 13.74 14.16 3.10
C ASP A 45 14.62 14.57 1.91
N LEU A 46 14.03 14.61 0.71
CA LEU A 46 14.62 15.08 -0.53
C LEU A 46 14.20 16.54 -0.76
N ASP A 47 15.15 17.40 -1.10
CA ASP A 47 14.87 18.82 -1.33
C ASP A 47 14.42 19.11 -2.77
N CYS A 48 13.33 19.87 -2.90
CA CYS A 48 12.88 20.44 -4.16
C CYS A 48 13.00 21.96 -4.23
N SER A 49 13.56 22.64 -3.23
CA SER A 49 13.66 24.12 -3.17
C SER A 49 14.22 24.74 -4.46
N ASN A 50 15.32 24.16 -4.97
CA ASN A 50 16.08 24.74 -6.10
C ASN A 50 15.66 24.19 -7.47
N LYS A 51 15.09 22.98 -7.51
CA LYS A 51 14.82 22.25 -8.77
C LYS A 51 13.33 22.03 -9.03
N GLY A 52 12.47 22.24 -8.04
CA GLY A 52 11.03 22.00 -8.13
C GLY A 52 10.70 20.58 -8.62
N TRP A 53 9.76 20.49 -9.56
CA TRP A 53 9.33 19.23 -10.18
C TRP A 53 10.49 18.42 -10.79
N LYS A 54 11.53 19.08 -11.31
CA LYS A 54 12.69 18.36 -11.90
C LYS A 54 13.44 17.51 -10.87
N ALA A 55 13.38 17.86 -9.57
CA ALA A 55 13.94 17.01 -8.51
C ALA A 55 13.16 15.68 -8.40
N VAL A 56 11.84 15.75 -8.48
CA VAL A 56 10.94 14.59 -8.42
C VAL A 56 11.11 13.72 -9.67
N GLU A 57 11.24 14.34 -10.84
CA GLU A 57 11.51 13.67 -12.10
C GLU A 57 12.88 12.96 -12.11
N GLN A 58 13.92 13.63 -11.64
CA GLN A 58 15.24 13.01 -11.50
C GLN A 58 15.20 11.84 -10.52
N HIS A 59 14.41 11.94 -9.44
CA HIS A 59 14.25 10.87 -8.46
C HIS A 59 13.56 9.63 -9.07
N MET A 60 12.46 9.79 -9.80
CA MET A 60 11.74 8.65 -10.40
C MET A 60 12.56 7.91 -11.47
N GLN A 61 13.49 8.61 -12.11
CA GLN A 61 14.39 8.02 -13.11
C GLN A 61 15.53 7.20 -12.47
N ASN A 62 15.75 7.30 -11.16
CA ASN A 62 16.80 6.57 -10.47
C ASN A 62 16.54 5.05 -10.51
N GLU A 63 17.56 4.26 -10.79
CA GLU A 63 17.47 2.80 -10.88
C GLU A 63 16.97 2.16 -9.59
N LYS A 64 17.36 2.70 -8.42
CA LYS A 64 16.84 2.23 -7.12
C LYS A 64 15.32 2.40 -7.02
N HIS A 65 14.80 3.51 -7.52
CA HIS A 65 13.36 3.78 -7.53
C HIS A 65 12.64 2.82 -8.45
N LYS A 66 13.11 2.67 -9.71
CA LYS A 66 12.52 1.75 -10.69
C LYS A 66 12.50 0.32 -10.19
N TYR A 67 13.62 -0.15 -9.61
CA TYR A 67 13.73 -1.49 -9.05
C TYR A 67 12.73 -1.71 -7.92
N ASN A 68 12.69 -0.81 -6.92
CA ASN A 68 11.77 -0.96 -5.79
C ASN A 68 10.29 -0.82 -6.20
N LEU A 69 9.99 0.02 -7.20
CA LEU A 69 8.62 0.20 -7.70
C LEU A 69 8.16 -1.03 -8.51
N ASN A 70 9.04 -1.61 -9.33
CA ASN A 70 8.77 -2.88 -10.01
C ASN A 70 8.67 -4.03 -9.01
N ALA A 71 9.53 -4.05 -7.99
CA ALA A 71 9.42 -5.01 -6.90
C ALA A 71 8.09 -4.85 -6.17
N LEU A 72 7.60 -3.64 -5.88
CA LEU A 72 6.28 -3.44 -5.27
C LEU A 72 5.14 -3.92 -6.17
N LYS A 73 5.23 -3.71 -7.49
CA LYS A 73 4.23 -4.21 -8.44
C LYS A 73 4.22 -5.73 -8.55
N ASN A 74 5.40 -6.35 -8.53
CA ASN A 74 5.58 -7.78 -8.72
C ASN A 74 5.46 -8.56 -7.40
N ASN A 75 5.71 -7.91 -6.28
CA ASN A 75 5.69 -8.47 -4.94
C ASN A 75 4.46 -7.91 -4.23
N SER A 76 3.34 -8.62 -4.38
CA SER A 76 2.05 -8.37 -3.72
C SER A 76 2.11 -8.59 -2.20
N GLN A 77 3.25 -8.36 -1.56
CA GLN A 77 3.40 -8.51 -0.12
C GLN A 77 2.77 -7.33 0.62
N LEU A 78 1.68 -7.67 1.29
CA LEU A 78 0.79 -6.84 2.07
C LEU A 78 1.57 -6.11 3.18
N THR A 79 1.60 -4.78 3.14
CA THR A 79 2.05 -3.99 4.29
C THR A 79 0.84 -3.71 5.18
N PHE A 80 0.68 -4.52 6.22
CA PHE A 80 -0.40 -4.36 7.21
C PHE A 80 -0.19 -3.07 8.02
N SER A 81 -1.01 -2.05 7.75
CA SER A 81 -1.06 -0.83 8.56
C SER A 81 -2.35 -0.86 9.37
N ILE A 82 -2.25 -1.10 10.68
CA ILE A 82 -3.40 -1.11 11.59
C ILE A 82 -3.87 0.34 11.77
N SER A 83 -4.90 0.74 11.03
CA SER A 83 -5.67 1.94 11.37
C SER A 83 -6.82 1.50 12.28
N ALA A 84 -6.68 1.76 13.58
CA ALA A 84 -7.75 1.51 14.54
C ALA A 84 -8.93 2.42 14.22
N THR A 85 -10.00 1.85 13.65
CA THR A 85 -11.29 2.54 13.51
C THR A 85 -12.39 1.57 13.85
N THR A 86 -12.87 1.68 15.08
CA THR A 86 -14.15 1.15 15.54
C THR A 86 -15.28 1.82 14.75
N SER A 87 -16.15 1.05 14.09
CA SER A 87 -17.62 1.25 14.08
C SER A 87 -18.32 0.24 13.16
N PHE A 88 -19.32 -0.44 13.72
CA PHE A 88 -20.31 -1.26 13.02
C PHE A 88 -21.35 -0.37 12.32
N THR A 89 -21.87 -0.78 11.15
CA THR A 89 -23.32 -0.89 10.85
C THR A 89 -23.57 -1.39 9.42
N SER A 90 -24.64 -2.17 9.27
CA SER A 90 -25.09 -2.91 8.09
C SER A 90 -25.71 -2.06 6.97
N SER A 91 -25.75 -2.69 5.78
CA SER A 91 -26.75 -2.61 4.69
C SER A 91 -26.43 -1.84 3.40
N THR A 92 -26.46 -2.62 2.30
CA THR A 92 -26.94 -2.36 0.92
C THR A 92 -26.82 -0.94 0.33
N HIS A 93 -25.89 -0.75 -0.62
CA HIS A 93 -26.15 -0.42 -2.03
C HIS A 93 -24.83 -0.28 -2.81
N THR A 94 -24.86 -0.68 -4.08
CA THR A 94 -23.78 -0.71 -5.06
C THR A 94 -23.16 0.67 -5.28
N ILE A 95 -21.86 0.83 -4.99
CA ILE A 95 -21.04 1.92 -5.52
C ILE A 95 -19.73 1.32 -6.03
N GLN A 96 -19.49 1.45 -7.34
CA GLN A 96 -18.18 1.24 -7.94
C GLN A 96 -17.22 2.29 -7.37
N LEU A 97 -16.45 1.88 -6.37
CA LEU A 97 -15.25 2.57 -5.94
C LEU A 97 -14.07 1.71 -6.42
N VAL A 98 -13.25 2.28 -7.30
CA VAL A 98 -11.88 1.78 -7.47
C VAL A 98 -11.14 2.21 -6.20
N ASP A 99 -11.40 1.44 -5.14
CA ASP A 99 -11.06 1.75 -3.77
C ASP A 99 -9.56 1.53 -3.56
N PRO A 100 -8.80 2.47 -2.96
CA PRO A 100 -7.45 2.20 -2.49
C PRO A 100 -7.37 1.07 -1.44
N ASN A 101 -8.51 0.59 -0.92
CA ASN A 101 -8.66 -0.63 -0.12
C ASN A 101 -8.97 -1.90 -0.93
N LYS A 102 -8.96 -1.86 -2.27
CA LYS A 102 -8.94 -3.05 -3.13
C LYS A 102 -7.56 -3.73 -3.12
N LEU A 103 -6.87 -3.65 -1.97
CA LEU A 103 -5.65 -4.36 -1.57
C LEU A 103 -5.94 -5.82 -1.21
N LEU A 104 -7.16 -6.26 -1.51
CA LEU A 104 -7.66 -7.57 -1.19
C LEU A 104 -7.89 -8.23 -2.53
N LEU A 105 -6.84 -8.94 -2.95
CA LEU A 105 -6.93 -10.02 -3.92
C LEU A 105 -7.80 -11.12 -3.30
N PHE A 106 -9.09 -10.83 -3.08
CA PHE A 106 -10.07 -11.73 -2.48
C PHE A 106 -10.75 -12.62 -3.52
N ASP A 107 -10.23 -12.70 -4.74
CA ASP A 107 -10.70 -13.77 -5.62
C ASP A 107 -10.19 -15.14 -5.16
N ASP A 108 -9.17 -15.17 -4.28
CA ASP A 108 -8.75 -16.41 -3.64
C ASP A 108 -9.56 -16.69 -2.37
N GLN A 109 -10.61 -17.48 -2.55
CA GLN A 109 -11.52 -17.93 -1.47
C GLN A 109 -10.79 -18.70 -0.36
N VAL A 110 -9.65 -19.31 -0.71
CA VAL A 110 -8.80 -20.13 0.16
C VAL A 110 -8.10 -19.24 1.18
N SER A 111 -7.34 -18.25 0.71
CA SER A 111 -6.68 -17.26 1.57
C SER A 111 -7.67 -16.55 2.49
N GLN A 112 -8.89 -16.26 2.01
CA GLN A 112 -9.91 -15.62 2.83
C GLN A 112 -10.35 -16.53 4.00
N ALA A 113 -10.57 -17.82 3.73
CA ALA A 113 -10.95 -18.79 4.75
C ALA A 113 -9.84 -19.02 5.78
N GLU A 114 -8.58 -19.11 5.35
CA GLU A 114 -7.41 -19.23 6.22
C GLU A 114 -7.29 -18.05 7.20
N ILE A 115 -7.38 -16.82 6.66
CA ILE A 115 -7.28 -15.60 7.47
C ILE A 115 -8.43 -15.53 8.47
N LEU A 116 -9.67 -15.80 8.04
CA LEU A 116 -10.83 -15.80 8.91
C LEU A 116 -10.69 -16.83 10.02
N TRP A 117 -10.22 -18.04 9.70
CA TRP A 117 -9.99 -19.07 10.69
C TRP A 117 -8.90 -18.68 11.71
N ALA A 118 -7.78 -18.13 11.24
CA ALA A 118 -6.70 -17.66 12.11
C ALA A 118 -7.16 -16.55 13.07
N LEU A 119 -8.02 -15.63 12.60
CA LEU A 119 -8.60 -14.60 13.48
C LEU A 119 -9.59 -15.21 14.47
N LYS A 120 -10.40 -16.17 14.03
CA LYS A 120 -11.39 -16.85 14.86
C LYS A 120 -10.73 -17.69 15.97
N SER A 121 -9.60 -18.34 15.68
CA SER A 121 -8.86 -19.13 16.65
C SER A 121 -8.30 -18.27 17.78
N VAL A 122 -7.75 -17.09 17.44
CA VAL A 122 -7.32 -16.09 18.42
C VAL A 122 -8.50 -15.57 19.24
N GLN A 123 -9.62 -15.24 18.58
CA GLN A 123 -10.79 -14.68 19.25
C GLN A 123 -11.40 -15.64 20.29
N ASN A 124 -11.39 -16.94 20.03
CA ASN A 124 -11.94 -17.94 20.95
C ASN A 124 -10.86 -18.63 21.79
N ALA A 125 -9.62 -18.13 21.77
CA ALA A 125 -8.47 -18.68 22.49
C ALA A 125 -8.30 -20.21 22.29
N PHE A 126 -8.44 -20.68 21.05
CA PHE A 126 -8.23 -22.09 20.71
C PHE A 126 -6.80 -22.52 21.04
N SER A 127 -6.67 -23.73 21.57
CA SER A 127 -5.38 -24.35 21.79
C SER A 127 -4.77 -24.78 20.46
N TYR A 128 -3.45 -24.96 20.46
CA TYR A 128 -2.76 -25.58 19.32
C TYR A 128 -3.38 -26.93 18.93
N LYS A 129 -3.76 -27.74 19.92
CA LYS A 129 -4.41 -29.05 19.71
C LYS A 129 -5.78 -28.96 19.04
N ASP A 130 -6.50 -27.86 19.22
CA ASP A 130 -7.81 -27.65 18.58
C ASP A 130 -7.67 -27.26 17.10
N SER A 131 -6.43 -27.16 16.60
CA SER A 131 -6.11 -26.78 15.23
C SER A 131 -5.38 -27.88 14.43
N ASP A 132 -5.22 -29.09 14.98
CA ASP A 132 -4.44 -30.17 14.36
C ASP A 132 -5.03 -30.64 13.01
N ASP A 133 -6.36 -30.62 12.86
CA ASP A 133 -7.09 -31.11 11.68
C ASP A 133 -7.49 -29.99 10.69
N VAL A 134 -7.25 -28.73 11.04
CA VAL A 134 -7.66 -27.56 10.26
C VAL A 134 -7.05 -27.56 8.85
N GLY A 135 -5.79 -28.00 8.72
CA GLY A 135 -5.13 -28.08 7.42
C GLY A 135 -5.82 -29.09 6.48
N GLU A 136 -6.26 -30.23 7.02
CA GLU A 136 -7.01 -31.23 6.26
C GLU A 136 -8.44 -30.75 5.94
N LEU A 137 -9.08 -30.06 6.90
CA LEU A 137 -10.39 -29.44 6.70
C LEU A 137 -10.36 -28.43 5.55
N LEU A 138 -9.38 -27.51 5.55
CA LEU A 138 -9.24 -26.51 4.50
C LEU A 138 -8.91 -27.15 3.15
N ARG A 139 -8.04 -28.16 3.11
CA ARG A 139 -7.75 -28.90 1.87
C ARG A 139 -8.96 -29.68 1.33
N THR A 140 -9.88 -30.08 2.21
CA THR A 140 -11.15 -30.71 1.82
C THR A 140 -12.16 -29.68 1.32
N MET A 141 -12.21 -28.50 1.94
CA MET A 141 -13.05 -27.38 1.50
C MET A 141 -12.60 -26.79 0.16
N PHE A 142 -11.29 -26.79 -0.09
CA PHE A 142 -10.66 -26.21 -1.28
C PHE A 142 -9.71 -27.23 -1.94
N PRO A 143 -10.23 -28.18 -2.74
CA PRO A 143 -9.44 -29.27 -3.32
C PRO A 143 -8.49 -28.82 -4.44
N ASP A 144 -8.74 -27.66 -5.05
CA ASP A 144 -7.97 -27.10 -6.16
C ASP A 144 -6.90 -26.08 -5.69
N SER A 145 -6.65 -26.00 -4.38
CA SER A 145 -5.62 -25.11 -3.75
C SER A 145 -4.21 -25.69 -3.78
#